data_AF-Q2CB67-F1
#
_entry.id   AF-Q2CB67-F1
#
_cell.length_a   1.000
_cell.length_b   1.000
_cell.length_c   1.000
_cell.angle_alpha   90.00
_cell.angle_beta   90.00
_cell.angle_gamma   90.00
#
_symmetry.space_group_name_H-M   'P 1'
#
loop_
_entity.id
_entity.type
_entity.pdbx_description
1 polymer ?
#
loop_
_entity_poly.entity_id
_entity_poly.type
_entity_poly.pdbx_seq_one_letter_code
_entity_poly.pdbx_strand_id
1 'polypeptide(L)'
;MTVRAPLLLALAATLLAATSAAATPPRVVNMFDRLFGRTDGSVLILREVTDNHGLHTVRQIDTLLITRDLATGGDTRYRAVDRILDLGPEADPRIAAPVLVDPVNPYRARAADGAWPLDDPRFGEEVTLGPMGLELTTYDGETFELPLENFSAHLERTLAATRAVLPPVEVDGAEAADSFDAAAYDSPLEECSGVTGMRLGPDEPALALVACEDLETGQQVRVWVVVPPLE
;
A
#
# COMPACT_ATOMS: atom_id res chain seq x y z
N MET A 1 -1.47 -32.72 67.19
CA MET A 1 -0.72 -32.39 65.95
C MET A 1 -1.67 -32.57 64.78
N THR A 2 -2.24 -31.48 64.28
CA THR A 2 -3.25 -31.49 63.21
C THR A 2 -2.75 -30.59 62.09
N VAL A 3 -2.29 -31.21 61.00
CA VAL A 3 -1.77 -30.54 59.81
C VAL A 3 -2.96 -29.96 59.03
N ARG A 4 -3.03 -28.63 58.92
CA ARG A 4 -3.99 -27.93 58.05
C ARG A 4 -3.42 -27.92 56.63
N ALA A 5 -4.07 -28.66 55.73
CA ALA A 5 -3.76 -28.62 54.29
C ALA A 5 -5.02 -28.34 53.44
N PRO A 6 -5.58 -27.10 53.41
CA PRO A 6 -6.57 -26.74 52.40
C PRO A 6 -6.06 -25.70 51.38
N LEU A 7 -4.85 -25.17 51.52
CA LEU A 7 -4.41 -24.02 50.72
C LEU A 7 -3.95 -24.39 49.29
N LEU A 8 -3.54 -25.64 49.05
CA LEU A 8 -2.97 -26.06 47.76
C LEU A 8 -4.01 -26.37 46.68
N LEU A 9 -5.27 -26.66 47.03
CA LEU A 9 -6.30 -26.97 46.04
C LEU A 9 -6.92 -25.73 45.39
N ALA A 10 -6.88 -24.57 46.05
CA ALA A 10 -7.49 -23.34 45.52
C ALA A 10 -6.65 -22.70 44.39
N LEU A 11 -5.33 -22.91 44.38
CA LEU A 11 -4.43 -22.30 43.40
C LEU A 11 -4.47 -23.03 42.04
N ALA A 12 -4.77 -24.34 42.03
CA ALA A 12 -4.84 -25.13 40.80
C ALA A 12 -6.10 -24.81 39.97
N ALA A 13 -7.20 -24.38 40.62
CA ALA A 13 -8.44 -24.03 39.93
C ALA A 13 -8.37 -22.68 39.19
N THR A 14 -7.55 -21.73 39.66
CA THR A 14 -7.36 -20.43 38.99
C THR A 14 -6.45 -20.50 37.76
N LEU A 15 -5.55 -21.50 37.67
CA LEU A 15 -4.65 -21.69 36.53
C LEU A 15 -5.34 -22.37 35.33
N LEU A 16 -6.43 -23.10 35.55
CA LEU A 16 -7.23 -23.73 34.48
C LEU A 16 -8.28 -22.80 33.87
N ALA A 17 -8.51 -21.63 34.47
CA ALA A 17 -9.39 -20.59 33.96
C ALA A 17 -8.65 -19.55 33.09
N ALA A 18 -7.37 -19.77 32.80
CA ALA A 18 -6.68 -19.07 31.73
C ALA A 18 -7.21 -19.60 30.39
N THR A 19 -8.42 -19.14 30.02
CA THR A 19 -8.89 -19.23 28.64
C THR A 19 -7.76 -18.70 27.77
N SER A 20 -7.35 -19.47 26.78
CA SER A 20 -6.40 -19.05 25.76
C SER A 20 -6.84 -17.67 25.27
N ALA A 21 -6.14 -16.62 25.72
CA ALA A 21 -6.28 -15.30 25.14
C ALA A 21 -5.79 -15.46 23.71
N ALA A 22 -6.73 -15.68 22.79
CA ALA A 22 -6.43 -15.65 21.38
C ALA A 22 -5.97 -14.22 21.09
N ALA A 23 -4.66 -14.04 20.93
CA ALA A 23 -4.11 -12.75 20.57
C ALA A 23 -4.82 -12.28 19.29
N THR A 24 -5.41 -11.09 19.34
CA THR A 24 -5.83 -10.40 18.12
C THR A 24 -4.57 -10.21 17.26
N PRO A 25 -4.64 -10.46 15.95
CA PRO A 25 -3.49 -10.27 15.09
C PRO A 25 -3.16 -8.78 15.02
N PRO A 26 -1.90 -8.40 14.76
CA PRO A 26 -1.57 -7.01 14.48
C PRO A 26 -2.38 -6.51 13.28
N ARG A 27 -2.73 -5.21 13.30
CA ARG A 27 -3.33 -4.57 12.14
C ARG A 27 -2.28 -4.31 11.06
N VAL A 28 -2.47 -4.93 9.90
CA VAL A 28 -1.58 -4.86 8.74
C VAL A 28 -2.32 -4.23 7.58
N VAL A 29 -1.67 -3.23 6.99
CA VAL A 29 -2.14 -2.48 5.83
C VAL A 29 -1.11 -2.64 4.73
N ASN A 30 -1.57 -3.04 3.55
CA ASN A 30 -0.70 -3.16 2.38
C ASN A 30 -1.24 -2.32 1.23
N MET A 31 -0.35 -1.77 0.41
CA MET A 31 -0.68 -0.98 -0.77
C MET A 31 0.11 -1.46 -1.98
N PHE A 32 -0.57 -1.71 -3.10
CA PHE A 32 0.05 -2.23 -4.30
C PHE A 32 -0.40 -1.47 -5.54
N ASP A 33 0.55 -0.82 -6.20
CA ASP A 33 0.34 -0.18 -7.50
C ASP A 33 0.47 -1.18 -8.64
N ARG A 34 -0.36 -0.95 -9.67
CA ARG A 34 -0.23 -1.56 -11.01
C ARG A 34 -0.41 -0.49 -12.07
N LEU A 35 0.41 -0.51 -13.11
CA LEU A 35 0.20 0.32 -14.28
C LEU A 35 -1.12 -0.06 -14.97
N PHE A 36 -1.81 0.93 -15.49
CA PHE A 36 -3.13 0.73 -16.10
C PHE A 36 -3.31 1.46 -17.44
N GLY A 37 -2.67 2.61 -17.59
CA GLY A 37 -2.63 3.33 -18.85
C GLY A 37 -1.67 4.50 -18.85
N ARG A 38 -1.49 5.13 -20.00
CA ARG A 38 -0.71 6.36 -20.16
C ARG A 38 -1.31 7.29 -21.21
N THR A 39 -1.11 8.57 -21.01
CA THR A 39 -1.23 9.63 -22.02
C THR A 39 0.18 10.15 -22.34
N ASP A 40 0.28 11.21 -23.13
CA ASP A 40 1.56 11.86 -23.42
C ASP A 40 2.14 12.58 -22.19
N GLY A 41 1.32 12.94 -21.19
CA GLY A 41 1.76 13.71 -20.02
C GLY A 41 1.49 13.05 -18.67
N SER A 42 0.87 11.87 -18.64
CA SER A 42 0.47 11.24 -17.38
C SER A 42 0.41 9.73 -17.48
N VAL A 43 0.67 9.06 -16.36
CA VAL A 43 0.42 7.64 -16.15
C VAL A 43 -0.80 7.44 -15.26
N LEU A 44 -1.60 6.43 -15.59
CA LEU A 44 -2.75 5.99 -14.80
C LEU A 44 -2.35 4.71 -14.07
N ILE A 45 -2.58 4.71 -12.76
CA ILE A 45 -2.18 3.64 -11.83
C ILE A 45 -3.43 3.14 -11.12
N LEU A 46 -3.59 1.82 -11.01
CA LEU A 46 -4.54 1.21 -10.10
C LEU A 46 -3.82 0.84 -8.81
N ARG A 47 -4.19 1.49 -7.71
CA ARG A 47 -3.72 1.17 -6.37
C ARG A 47 -4.75 0.31 -5.66
N GLU A 48 -4.32 -0.86 -5.19
CA GLU A 48 -5.09 -1.70 -4.28
C GLU A 48 -4.58 -1.48 -2.85
N VAL A 49 -5.48 -1.26 -1.88
CA VAL A 49 -5.16 -1.17 -0.46
C VAL A 49 -5.90 -2.27 0.27
N THR A 50 -5.18 -3.09 1.03
CA THR A 50 -5.75 -4.15 1.86
C THR A 50 -5.53 -3.85 3.34
N ASP A 51 -6.55 -4.02 4.16
CA ASP A 51 -6.50 -3.76 5.61
C ASP A 51 -7.21 -4.88 6.35
N ASN A 52 -6.53 -5.55 7.29
CA ASN A 52 -7.13 -6.64 8.09
C ASN A 52 -7.85 -6.13 9.36
N HIS A 53 -7.82 -4.83 9.64
CA HIS A 53 -8.47 -4.21 10.81
C HIS A 53 -8.02 -4.76 12.18
N GLY A 54 -6.87 -5.45 12.24
CA GLY A 54 -6.43 -6.15 13.46
C GLY A 54 -7.29 -7.37 13.80
N LEU A 55 -7.92 -7.98 12.79
CA LEU A 55 -8.82 -9.12 12.93
C LEU A 55 -8.39 -10.28 12.00
N HIS A 56 -8.62 -11.52 12.44
CA HIS A 56 -8.19 -12.72 11.71
C HIS A 56 -9.01 -12.97 10.42
N THR A 57 -10.27 -12.57 10.42
CA THR A 57 -11.24 -12.92 9.37
C THR A 57 -11.76 -11.73 8.58
N VAL A 58 -11.45 -10.51 9.02
CA VAL A 58 -11.90 -9.30 8.35
C VAL A 58 -10.85 -8.84 7.37
N ARG A 59 -11.28 -8.40 6.19
CA ARG A 59 -10.43 -7.75 5.21
C ARG A 59 -11.21 -6.69 4.45
N GLN A 60 -10.72 -5.46 4.51
CA GLN A 60 -11.12 -4.40 3.60
C GLN A 60 -10.15 -4.40 2.41
N ILE A 61 -10.71 -4.27 1.21
CA ILE A 61 -9.99 -4.13 -0.05
C ILE A 61 -10.54 -2.91 -0.76
N ASP A 62 -9.69 -1.91 -0.92
CA ASP A 62 -10.00 -0.66 -1.61
C ASP A 62 -9.22 -0.58 -2.91
N THR A 63 -9.86 -0.11 -3.98
CA THR A 63 -9.19 0.16 -5.26
C THR A 63 -9.34 1.63 -5.62
N LEU A 64 -8.22 2.28 -5.95
CA LEU A 64 -8.18 3.66 -6.43
C LEU A 64 -7.57 3.72 -7.83
N LEU A 65 -8.09 4.63 -8.64
CA LEU A 65 -7.45 5.08 -9.87
C LEU A 65 -6.70 6.39 -9.58
N ILE A 66 -5.38 6.34 -9.70
CA ILE A 66 -4.48 7.48 -9.54
C ILE A 66 -4.05 7.96 -10.92
N THR A 67 -4.03 9.27 -11.12
CA THR A 67 -3.42 9.91 -12.29
C THR A 67 -2.19 10.66 -11.82
N ARG A 68 -1.03 10.31 -12.37
CA ARG A 68 0.26 10.89 -12.04
C ARG A 68 0.84 11.61 -13.24
N ASP A 69 1.26 12.84 -13.02
CA ASP A 69 1.91 13.66 -14.03
C ASP A 69 3.34 13.18 -14.29
N LEU A 70 3.72 13.03 -15.55
CA LEU A 70 5.04 12.55 -15.94
C LEU A 70 6.11 13.65 -15.81
N ALA A 71 5.76 14.93 -15.95
CA ALA A 71 6.75 16.01 -15.85
C ALA A 71 7.22 16.25 -14.41
N THR A 72 6.32 16.12 -13.44
CA THR A 72 6.56 16.45 -12.03
C THR A 72 6.64 15.22 -11.13
N GLY A 73 6.17 14.05 -11.59
CA GLY A 73 5.99 12.86 -10.78
C GLY A 73 4.85 12.94 -9.76
N GLY A 74 4.14 14.08 -9.68
CA GLY A 74 3.09 14.31 -8.71
C GLY A 74 1.76 13.65 -9.07
N ASP A 75 1.06 13.16 -8.05
CA ASP A 75 -0.31 12.66 -8.20
C ASP A 75 -1.29 13.84 -8.36
N THR A 76 -1.95 13.92 -9.50
CA THR A 76 -2.87 15.02 -9.85
C THR A 76 -4.33 14.69 -9.58
N ARG A 77 -4.68 13.40 -9.49
CA ARG A 77 -6.05 12.96 -9.25
C ARG A 77 -6.08 11.60 -8.58
N TYR A 78 -6.99 11.45 -7.62
CA TYR A 78 -7.37 10.19 -7.00
C TYR A 78 -8.86 9.98 -7.16
N ARG A 79 -9.28 8.79 -7.59
CA ARG A 79 -10.69 8.44 -7.77
C ARG A 79 -10.94 7.05 -7.19
N ALA A 80 -11.93 6.92 -6.32
CA ALA A 80 -12.34 5.61 -5.82
C ALA A 80 -12.91 4.76 -6.97
N VAL A 81 -12.49 3.51 -7.06
CA VAL A 81 -12.96 2.55 -8.07
C VAL A 81 -13.91 1.56 -7.43
N ASP A 82 -13.47 0.90 -6.37
CA ASP A 82 -14.23 -0.14 -5.68
C ASP A 82 -13.81 -0.24 -4.22
N ARG A 83 -14.70 -0.78 -3.39
CA ARG A 83 -14.49 -1.05 -1.98
C ARG A 83 -15.27 -2.29 -1.57
N ILE A 84 -14.55 -3.27 -1.04
CA ILE A 84 -15.09 -4.55 -0.59
C ILE A 84 -14.66 -4.76 0.86
N LEU A 85 -15.60 -5.21 1.70
CA LEU A 85 -15.34 -5.64 3.07
C LEU A 85 -15.76 -7.11 3.21
N ASP A 86 -14.80 -8.02 3.34
CA ASP A 86 -15.04 -9.41 3.77
C ASP A 86 -15.04 -9.41 5.30
N LEU A 87 -16.21 -9.69 5.89
CA LEU A 87 -16.42 -9.75 7.34
C LEU A 87 -16.10 -11.15 7.90
N GLY A 88 -15.76 -12.11 7.03
CA GLY A 88 -15.41 -13.47 7.40
C GLY A 88 -16.55 -14.48 7.26
N PRO A 89 -16.26 -15.78 7.45
CA PRO A 89 -17.18 -16.87 7.13
C PRO A 89 -18.44 -16.91 7.99
N GLU A 90 -18.38 -16.38 9.21
CA GLU A 90 -19.49 -16.41 10.19
C GLU A 90 -20.40 -15.17 10.08
N ALA A 91 -20.04 -14.18 9.28
CA ALA A 91 -20.82 -12.95 9.13
C ALA A 91 -21.98 -13.11 8.13
N ASP A 92 -23.10 -12.44 8.41
CA ASP A 92 -24.26 -12.33 7.51
C ASP A 92 -24.69 -10.85 7.37
N PRO A 93 -24.43 -10.20 6.22
CA PRO A 93 -23.77 -10.75 5.04
C PRO A 93 -22.25 -10.93 5.25
N ARG A 94 -21.66 -11.94 4.61
CA ARG A 94 -20.20 -12.13 4.61
C ARG A 94 -19.47 -11.00 3.90
N ILE A 95 -19.95 -10.60 2.73
CA ILE A 95 -19.36 -9.53 1.93
C ILE A 95 -20.27 -8.31 2.04
N ALA A 96 -19.70 -7.20 2.50
CA ALA A 96 -20.30 -5.89 2.43
C ALA A 96 -19.60 -5.04 1.35
N ALA A 97 -20.37 -4.18 0.68
CA ALA A 97 -19.86 -3.18 -0.25
C ALA A 97 -20.27 -1.79 0.24
N PRO A 98 -19.52 -1.21 1.20
CA PRO A 98 -19.77 0.15 1.69
C PRO A 98 -19.89 1.15 0.53
N VAL A 99 -20.82 2.10 0.66
CA VAL A 99 -21.09 3.07 -0.42
C VAL A 99 -19.88 3.98 -0.63
N LEU A 100 -19.43 4.07 -1.88
CA LEU A 100 -18.43 5.03 -2.32
C LEU A 100 -19.09 6.31 -2.80
N VAL A 101 -18.43 7.44 -2.55
CA VAL A 101 -18.79 8.73 -3.15
C VAL A 101 -18.20 8.79 -4.55
N ASP A 102 -19.06 8.98 -5.55
CA ASP A 102 -18.70 9.12 -6.97
C ASP A 102 -17.69 8.07 -7.50
N PRO A 103 -17.96 6.76 -7.34
CA PRO A 103 -17.05 5.73 -7.81
C PRO A 103 -16.93 5.77 -9.33
N VAL A 104 -15.72 5.51 -9.83
CA VAL A 104 -15.44 5.52 -11.27
C VAL A 104 -15.18 4.12 -11.81
N ASN A 105 -15.70 3.84 -13.00
CA ASN A 105 -15.25 2.71 -13.78
C ASN A 105 -13.87 3.05 -14.39
N PRO A 106 -12.78 2.33 -14.05
CA PRO A 106 -11.44 2.72 -14.44
C PRO A 106 -11.24 2.63 -15.96
N TYR A 107 -11.85 1.66 -16.63
CA TYR A 107 -11.77 1.53 -18.09
C TYR A 107 -12.47 2.69 -18.81
N ARG A 108 -13.61 3.15 -18.27
CA ARG A 108 -14.30 4.33 -18.81
C ARG A 108 -13.49 5.60 -18.59
N ALA A 109 -12.88 5.75 -17.41
CA ALA A 109 -12.00 6.88 -17.10
C ALA A 109 -10.77 6.90 -18.03
N ARG A 110 -10.10 5.76 -18.21
CA ARG A 110 -8.96 5.63 -19.14
C ARG A 110 -9.34 6.02 -20.57
N ALA A 111 -10.47 5.52 -21.06
CA ALA A 111 -10.96 5.85 -22.40
C ALA A 111 -11.31 7.34 -22.53
N ALA A 112 -11.90 7.95 -21.50
CA ALA A 112 -12.23 9.38 -21.48
C ALA A 112 -10.98 10.27 -21.43
N ASP A 113 -9.94 9.83 -20.73
CA ASP A 113 -8.63 10.50 -20.67
C ASP A 113 -7.80 10.28 -21.95
N GLY A 114 -8.31 9.51 -22.94
CA GLY A 114 -7.59 9.20 -24.18
C GLY A 114 -6.33 8.35 -23.97
N ALA A 115 -6.25 7.65 -22.83
CA ALA A 115 -5.06 6.94 -22.43
C ALA A 115 -4.94 5.56 -23.11
N TRP A 116 -3.73 5.25 -23.57
CA TRP A 116 -3.34 3.95 -24.08
C TRP A 116 -3.19 2.95 -22.93
N PRO A 117 -3.48 1.65 -23.14
CA PRO A 117 -3.19 0.64 -22.14
C PRO A 117 -1.69 0.59 -21.83
N LEU A 118 -1.36 0.38 -20.56
CA LEU A 118 -0.01 0.20 -20.06
C LEU A 118 -0.07 -0.85 -18.96
N ASP A 119 0.81 -1.84 -19.04
CA ASP A 119 0.92 -2.93 -18.07
C ASP A 119 2.29 -2.89 -17.41
N ASP A 120 2.41 -3.47 -16.22
CA ASP A 120 3.71 -3.64 -15.55
C ASP A 120 4.67 -4.44 -16.45
N PRO A 121 5.96 -4.05 -16.55
CA PRO A 121 6.92 -4.77 -17.35
C PRO A 121 7.14 -6.19 -16.79
N ARG A 122 7.18 -7.19 -17.67
CA ARG A 122 7.56 -8.57 -17.28
C ARG A 122 9.05 -8.70 -16.99
N PHE A 123 9.84 -7.97 -17.76
CA PHE A 123 11.27 -7.78 -17.59
C PHE A 123 11.46 -6.27 -17.68
N GLY A 124 11.94 -5.66 -16.60
CA GLY A 124 12.18 -4.24 -16.55
C GLY A 124 13.64 -3.92 -16.33
N GLU A 125 13.91 -2.63 -16.28
CA GLU A 125 15.24 -2.07 -16.04
C GLU A 125 15.65 -2.25 -14.58
N GLU A 126 16.96 -2.15 -14.33
CA GLU A 126 17.52 -2.20 -12.99
C GLU A 126 17.20 -0.88 -12.26
N VAL A 127 16.70 -1.01 -11.02
CA VAL A 127 16.41 0.13 -10.14
C VAL A 127 17.16 -0.08 -8.85
N THR A 128 17.98 0.89 -8.46
CA THR A 128 18.70 0.89 -7.20
C THR A 128 18.21 2.05 -6.34
N LEU A 129 17.99 1.80 -5.05
CA LEU A 129 17.79 2.85 -4.07
C LEU A 129 19.06 2.96 -3.22
N GLY A 130 19.69 4.13 -3.24
CA GLY A 130 20.92 4.40 -2.49
C GLY A 130 20.91 5.77 -1.83
N PRO A 131 21.99 6.16 -1.12
CA PRO A 131 22.04 7.41 -0.35
C PRO A 131 21.75 8.70 -1.15
N MET A 132 21.96 8.66 -2.47
CA MET A 132 21.67 9.79 -3.36
C MET A 132 20.20 9.82 -3.81
N GLY A 133 19.50 8.69 -3.79
CA GLY A 133 18.13 8.56 -4.25
C GLY A 133 17.87 7.27 -5.04
N LEU A 134 16.78 7.29 -5.80
CA LEU A 134 16.46 6.23 -6.77
C LEU A 134 17.25 6.48 -8.05
N GLU A 135 17.96 5.46 -8.49
CA GLU A 135 18.62 5.42 -9.79
C GLU A 135 17.98 4.30 -10.62
N LEU A 136 17.70 4.59 -11.89
CA LEU A 136 17.29 3.60 -12.86
C LEU A 136 18.29 3.65 -14.02
N THR A 137 18.89 2.51 -14.31
CA THR A 137 19.83 2.37 -15.43
C THR A 137 19.25 1.41 -16.45
N THR A 138 19.09 1.91 -17.68
CA THR A 138 18.53 1.15 -18.80
C THR A 138 19.57 0.21 -19.41
N TYR A 139 19.11 -0.81 -20.14
CA TYR A 139 19.99 -1.71 -20.89
C TYR A 139 20.94 -0.98 -21.86
N ASP A 140 20.51 0.14 -22.44
CA ASP A 140 21.31 0.95 -23.37
C ASP A 140 22.30 1.89 -22.66
N GLY A 141 22.35 1.87 -21.33
CA GLY A 141 23.27 2.65 -20.50
C GLY A 141 22.81 4.07 -20.17
N GLU A 142 21.56 4.43 -20.50
CA GLU A 142 20.96 5.69 -20.06
C GLU A 142 20.52 5.59 -18.59
N THR A 143 20.79 6.64 -17.83
CA THR A 143 20.55 6.71 -16.38
C THR A 143 19.54 7.81 -16.05
N PHE A 144 18.65 7.50 -15.12
CA PHE A 144 17.60 8.35 -14.58
C PHE A 144 17.78 8.43 -13.07
N GLU A 145 17.55 9.61 -12.49
CA GLU A 145 17.74 9.82 -11.05
C GLU A 145 16.59 10.61 -10.42
N LEU A 146 16.13 10.14 -9.25
CA LEU A 146 15.24 10.88 -8.38
C LEU A 146 15.91 11.04 -7.01
N PRO A 147 16.28 12.27 -6.60
CA PRO A 147 16.93 12.51 -5.32
C PRO A 147 16.15 11.93 -4.14
N LEU A 148 16.86 11.42 -3.12
CA LEU A 148 16.26 10.75 -1.97
C LEU A 148 15.18 11.59 -1.30
N GLU A 149 15.44 12.88 -1.07
CA GLU A 149 14.46 13.81 -0.46
C GLU A 149 13.16 13.90 -1.27
N ASN A 150 13.27 13.95 -2.60
CA ASN A 150 12.10 14.00 -3.48
C ASN A 150 11.34 12.67 -3.49
N PHE A 151 12.06 11.55 -3.44
CA PHE A 151 11.45 10.23 -3.30
C PHE A 151 10.70 10.09 -1.97
N SER A 152 11.32 10.42 -0.83
CA SER A 152 10.70 10.37 0.50
C SER A 152 9.44 11.23 0.55
N ALA A 153 9.54 12.49 0.10
CA ALA A 153 8.42 13.42 0.08
C ALA A 153 7.31 12.98 -0.89
N HIS A 154 7.63 12.27 -1.97
CA HIS A 154 6.63 11.67 -2.85
C HIS A 154 5.91 10.49 -2.17
N LEU A 155 6.66 9.59 -1.54
CA LEU A 155 6.12 8.43 -0.84
C LEU A 155 5.14 8.85 0.25
N GLU A 156 5.55 9.74 1.16
CA GLU A 156 4.68 10.23 2.23
C GLU A 156 3.38 10.85 1.67
N ARG A 157 3.51 11.75 0.68
CA ARG A 157 2.34 12.42 0.07
C ARG A 157 1.40 11.43 -0.61
N THR A 158 1.92 10.47 -1.38
CA THR A 158 1.07 9.52 -2.13
C THR A 158 0.32 8.57 -1.20
N LEU A 159 0.96 8.15 -0.10
CA LEU A 159 0.37 7.26 0.89
C LEU A 159 -0.68 8.00 1.73
N ALA A 160 -0.37 9.22 2.21
CA ALA A 160 -1.31 10.05 2.93
C ALA A 160 -2.56 10.38 2.10
N ALA A 161 -2.38 10.75 0.82
CA ALA A 161 -3.50 11.05 -0.08
C ALA A 161 -4.38 9.82 -0.35
N THR A 162 -3.80 8.62 -0.40
CA THR A 162 -4.55 7.37 -0.58
C THR A 162 -5.53 7.14 0.58
N ARG A 163 -5.06 7.26 1.82
CA ARG A 163 -5.91 7.13 3.01
C ARG A 163 -6.91 8.27 3.17
N ALA A 164 -6.57 9.48 2.73
CA ALA A 164 -7.51 10.60 2.75
C ALA A 164 -8.72 10.37 1.84
N VAL A 165 -8.54 9.69 0.70
CA VAL A 165 -9.62 9.43 -0.28
C VAL A 165 -10.48 8.24 0.13
N LEU A 166 -9.85 7.17 0.63
CA LEU A 166 -10.52 5.96 1.09
C LEU A 166 -10.07 5.63 2.52
N PRO A 167 -10.61 6.33 3.54
CA PRO A 167 -10.31 6.03 4.94
C PRO A 167 -10.84 4.64 5.31
N PRO A 168 -10.24 3.96 6.30
CA PRO A 168 -10.73 2.66 6.77
C PRO A 168 -12.18 2.77 7.25
N VAL A 169 -12.96 1.72 6.98
CA VAL A 169 -14.34 1.62 7.47
C VAL A 169 -14.31 1.20 8.93
N GLU A 170 -15.22 1.74 9.75
CA GLU A 170 -15.39 1.27 11.13
C GLU A 170 -15.96 -0.15 11.13
N VAL A 171 -15.30 -1.06 11.85
CA VAL A 171 -15.71 -2.45 12.01
C VAL A 171 -15.78 -2.79 13.50
N ASP A 172 -16.85 -3.44 13.92
CA ASP A 172 -17.01 -3.86 15.31
C ASP A 172 -15.90 -4.81 15.74
N GLY A 173 -15.25 -4.49 16.87
CA GLY A 173 -14.13 -5.27 17.41
C GLY A 173 -12.79 -5.02 16.73
N ALA A 174 -12.74 -4.17 15.70
CA ALA A 174 -11.48 -3.72 15.11
C ALA A 174 -10.73 -2.76 16.05
N GLU A 175 -9.43 -2.59 15.78
CA GLU A 175 -8.66 -1.52 16.41
C GLU A 175 -9.21 -0.16 16.00
N ALA A 176 -9.50 0.69 17.01
CA ALA A 176 -10.24 1.93 16.81
C ALA A 176 -9.49 3.02 16.03
N ALA A 177 -8.16 2.93 15.90
CA ALA A 177 -7.35 3.90 15.16
C ALA A 177 -6.79 3.25 13.89
N ASP A 178 -6.75 4.00 12.78
CA ASP A 178 -5.95 3.63 11.61
C ASP A 178 -4.49 3.57 12.04
N SER A 179 -3.89 2.38 11.97
CA SER A 179 -2.48 2.17 12.31
C SER A 179 -1.55 2.48 11.13
N PHE A 180 -2.12 2.84 9.96
CA PHE A 180 -1.32 3.23 8.82
C PHE A 180 -0.76 4.64 9.02
N ASP A 181 0.56 4.72 9.19
CA ASP A 181 1.29 5.97 9.20
C ASP A 181 2.02 6.14 7.87
N ALA A 182 1.65 7.17 7.10
CA ALA A 182 2.32 7.48 5.84
C ALA A 182 3.79 7.92 6.05
N ALA A 183 4.12 8.37 7.26
CA ALA A 183 5.47 8.71 7.68
C ALA A 183 6.21 7.53 8.33
N ALA A 184 5.62 6.32 8.40
CA ALA A 184 6.31 5.12 8.88
C ALA A 184 7.56 4.82 8.06
N TYR A 185 7.59 5.24 6.79
CA TYR A 185 8.73 5.09 5.90
C TYR A 185 9.70 6.28 5.97
N ASP A 186 10.02 6.75 7.19
CA ASP A 186 10.88 7.92 7.40
C ASP A 186 12.36 7.67 7.03
N SER A 187 12.72 6.38 6.93
CA SER A 187 14.06 5.90 6.60
C SER A 187 14.03 5.03 5.34
N PRO A 188 13.69 5.58 4.14
CA PRO A 188 13.48 4.75 2.95
C PRO A 188 14.70 3.92 2.53
N LEU A 189 15.92 4.30 2.92
CA LEU A 189 17.12 3.50 2.64
C LEU A 189 17.16 2.18 3.39
N GLU A 190 16.50 2.10 4.55
CA GLU A 190 16.48 0.88 5.38
C GLU A 190 15.28 -0.01 5.05
N GLU A 191 14.18 0.60 4.62
CA GLU A 191 12.88 -0.05 4.50
C GLU A 191 12.45 -0.27 3.05
N CYS A 192 13.03 0.47 2.10
CA CYS A 192 12.65 0.40 0.70
C CYS A 192 13.76 -0.17 -0.20
N SER A 193 13.35 -0.74 -1.33
CA SER A 193 14.22 -1.26 -2.37
C SER A 193 13.62 -1.06 -3.76
N GLY A 194 14.49 -0.80 -4.74
CA GLY A 194 14.10 -0.82 -6.15
C GLY A 194 13.73 -2.24 -6.58
N VAL A 195 12.60 -2.40 -7.26
CA VAL A 195 12.12 -3.71 -7.74
C VAL A 195 12.40 -3.86 -9.22
N THR A 196 11.91 -2.92 -10.03
CA THR A 196 12.05 -2.95 -11.48
C THR A 196 11.71 -1.59 -12.07
N GLY A 197 12.24 -1.29 -13.24
CA GLY A 197 12.01 -0.04 -13.95
C GLY A 197 11.39 -0.25 -15.33
N MET A 198 10.88 0.82 -15.92
CA MET A 198 10.63 0.86 -17.36
C MET A 198 10.89 2.25 -17.92
N ARG A 199 11.45 2.27 -19.12
CA ARG A 199 11.52 3.47 -19.95
C ARG A 199 10.22 3.63 -20.74
N LEU A 200 9.65 4.84 -20.73
CA LEU A 200 8.42 5.14 -21.47
C LEU A 200 8.68 5.47 -22.94
N GLY A 201 9.82 6.10 -23.24
CA GLY A 201 10.19 6.55 -24.58
C GLY A 201 11.52 7.30 -24.61
N PRO A 202 11.98 7.71 -25.80
CA PRO A 202 13.09 8.65 -25.93
C PRO A 202 12.70 10.01 -25.34
N ASP A 203 13.59 10.62 -24.57
CA ASP A 203 13.39 11.92 -23.90
C ASP A 203 12.22 11.99 -22.89
N GLU A 204 11.59 10.84 -22.58
CA GLU A 204 10.55 10.72 -21.55
C GLU A 204 11.17 10.27 -20.22
N PRO A 205 10.58 10.67 -19.07
CA PRO A 205 10.99 10.11 -17.79
C PRO A 205 10.77 8.60 -17.74
N ALA A 206 11.53 7.94 -16.89
CA ALA A 206 11.34 6.53 -16.59
C ALA A 206 10.33 6.34 -15.45
N LEU A 207 9.83 5.12 -15.29
CA LEU A 207 9.06 4.69 -14.14
C LEU A 207 9.87 3.66 -13.35
N ALA A 208 9.91 3.80 -12.03
CA ALA A 208 10.51 2.84 -11.12
C ALA A 208 9.45 2.28 -10.18
N LEU A 209 9.38 0.96 -10.04
CA LEU A 209 8.60 0.29 -9.01
C LEU A 209 9.50 0.11 -7.78
N VAL A 210 9.05 0.66 -6.66
CA VAL A 210 9.74 0.56 -5.38
C VAL A 210 8.87 -0.22 -4.41
N ALA A 211 9.49 -1.12 -3.66
CA ALA A 211 8.85 -1.85 -2.57
C ALA A 211 9.42 -1.39 -1.24
N CYS A 212 8.54 -1.06 -0.29
CA CYS A 212 8.88 -0.74 1.09
C CYS A 212 8.20 -1.72 2.04
N GLU A 213 8.89 -2.10 3.11
CA GLU A 213 8.38 -3.00 4.14
C GLU A 213 8.72 -2.44 5.53
N ASP A 214 7.69 -2.27 6.35
CA ASP A 214 7.85 -2.02 7.78
C ASP A 214 7.92 -3.39 8.47
N LEU A 215 9.09 -3.76 8.97
CA LEU A 215 9.34 -5.06 9.59
C LEU A 215 8.69 -5.21 10.97
N GLU A 216 8.36 -4.09 11.65
CA GLU A 216 7.72 -4.13 12.96
C GLU A 216 6.23 -4.45 12.83
N THR A 217 5.56 -3.82 11.87
CA THR A 217 4.12 -3.99 11.66
C THR A 217 3.77 -5.02 10.58
N GLY A 218 4.71 -5.35 9.70
CA GLY A 218 4.51 -6.20 8.52
C GLY A 218 3.78 -5.50 7.37
N GLN A 219 3.68 -4.17 7.39
CA GLN A 219 3.06 -3.39 6.33
C GLN A 219 3.94 -3.37 5.08
N GLN A 220 3.33 -3.58 3.91
CA GLN A 220 4.02 -3.59 2.63
C GLN A 220 3.43 -2.58 1.67
N VAL A 221 4.29 -1.80 1.04
CA VAL A 221 3.93 -0.80 0.05
C VAL A 221 4.71 -1.08 -1.23
N ARG A 222 4.03 -1.16 -2.37
CA ARG A 222 4.66 -1.17 -3.70
C ARG A 222 4.10 -0.03 -4.51
N VAL A 223 4.94 0.94 -4.84
CA VAL A 223 4.54 2.14 -5.57
C VAL A 223 5.34 2.31 -6.83
N TRP A 224 4.66 2.62 -7.92
CA TRP A 224 5.36 3.19 -9.08
C TRP A 224 5.78 4.61 -8.73
N VAL A 225 6.87 5.11 -9.30
CA VAL A 225 7.40 6.47 -9.11
C VAL A 225 7.96 6.93 -10.46
N VAL A 226 7.83 8.22 -10.75
CA VAL A 226 8.42 8.81 -11.96
C VAL A 226 9.86 9.21 -11.64
N VAL A 227 10.81 8.80 -12.47
CA VAL A 227 12.24 9.10 -12.34
C VAL A 227 12.66 9.93 -13.55
N PRO A 228 13.00 11.22 -13.37
CA PRO A 228 13.37 12.09 -14.48
C PRO A 228 14.74 11.70 -15.07
N PRO A 229 15.00 12.04 -16.36
CA PRO A 229 16.32 11.87 -16.95
C PRO A 229 17.35 12.73 -16.22
N LEU A 230 18.60 12.26 -16.17
CA LEU A 230 19.71 13.05 -15.64
C LEU A 230 19.95 14.28 -16.52
N GLU A 231 20.03 15.48 -15.91
CA GLU A 231 20.39 16.73 -16.61
C GLU A 231 21.89 16.79 -16.96
#